data_AF-A0A1B6EI74-F1
#
_entry.id   AF-A0A1B6EI74-F1
#
_cell.length_a   1.000
_cell.length_b   1.000
_cell.length_c   1.000
_cell.angle_alpha   90.00
_cell.angle_beta   90.00
_cell.angle_gamma   90.00
#
_symmetry.space_group_name_H-M   'P 1'
#
loop_
_entity.id
_entity.type
_entity.pdbx_description
1 polymer ?
#
loop_
_entity_poly.entity_id
_entity_poly.type
_entity_poly.pdbx_seq_one_letter_code
_entity_poly.pdbx_strand_id
1 'polypeptide(L)'
;MTAVLGGGISGLSAAYYLLKSVPQKVTIIESSNGFGGWIRSIKNPENGFLFEKGPRTVRPKGPQGLNTLSLIEELNLSDKVIPIPTSHPTAQNRLIYANKKLHTLPSSFYSLFKICSPFSKPLILCAFKDLTTPKIIKNDESIYSFVERRFGKEIADYAISSMICGICAGNAKEISVKFLMSEMFEWEQKHGSVLKGFFKKSFSNPNNKMLKEVENSPLGKRALQEKWSVWTLKDGLQQFPETLGKEIQKRGAKVKFNSMCTKLDFHGKNQVTCVIDDQKGLTLNGMFEHVICSLPAPTVAHLVADQHPTLSKELLEIKHVTVAVVNIAYRGIHLKHNAFGFLAPPKEKLPVLGVIFDSCNLDYKEWTVLTVMMGGHWYEEYFGQSATEDTILETALREVSTILDIKQRPDFTHVSILK
;
A
#
# COMPACT_ATOMS: atom_id res chain seq x y z
N MET A 1 25.73 -19.37 2.06
CA MET A 1 25.30 -18.68 0.82
C MET A 1 23.78 -18.63 0.80
N THR A 2 23.20 -17.47 0.55
CA THR A 2 21.75 -17.26 0.67
C THR A 2 21.15 -16.88 -0.68
N ALA A 3 20.08 -17.58 -1.08
CA ALA A 3 19.23 -17.15 -2.19
C ALA A 3 18.12 -16.23 -1.68
N VAL A 4 17.81 -15.19 -2.43
CA VAL A 4 16.66 -14.32 -2.22
C VAL A 4 15.76 -14.44 -3.44
N LEU A 5 14.55 -14.95 -3.27
CA LEU A 5 13.58 -15.11 -4.34
C LEU A 5 12.71 -13.85 -4.41
N GLY A 6 12.79 -13.14 -5.54
CA GLY A 6 12.08 -11.89 -5.80
C GLY A 6 12.95 -10.63 -5.60
N GLY A 7 12.98 -9.79 -6.62
CA GLY A 7 13.60 -8.47 -6.68
C GLY A 7 12.61 -7.32 -6.40
N GLY A 8 11.52 -7.61 -5.69
CA GLY A 8 10.63 -6.61 -5.11
C GLY A 8 11.24 -5.95 -3.86
N ILE A 9 10.57 -4.93 -3.31
CA ILE A 9 11.12 -4.15 -2.18
C ILE A 9 11.44 -5.01 -0.96
N SER A 10 10.64 -6.05 -0.68
CA SER A 10 10.87 -6.98 0.43
C SER A 10 12.17 -7.78 0.25
N GLY A 11 12.37 -8.39 -0.92
CA GLY A 11 13.58 -9.14 -1.23
C GLY A 11 14.83 -8.26 -1.27
N LEU A 12 14.73 -7.07 -1.87
CA LEU A 12 15.82 -6.10 -1.89
C LEU A 12 16.19 -5.65 -0.47
N SER A 13 15.21 -5.32 0.36
CA SER A 13 15.46 -4.93 1.76
C SER A 13 16.14 -6.07 2.53
N ALA A 14 15.65 -7.30 2.39
CA ALA A 14 16.26 -8.47 3.02
C ALA A 14 17.71 -8.66 2.58
N ALA A 15 18.00 -8.63 1.28
CA ALA A 15 19.35 -8.73 0.74
C ALA A 15 20.28 -7.61 1.26
N TYR A 16 19.78 -6.37 1.30
CA TYR A 16 20.53 -5.22 1.80
C TYR A 16 20.93 -5.38 3.27
N TYR A 17 19.96 -5.69 4.14
CA TYR A 17 20.24 -5.83 5.56
C TYR A 17 21.09 -7.08 5.87
N LEU A 18 20.95 -8.16 5.10
CA LEU A 18 21.84 -9.33 5.20
C LEU A 18 23.30 -8.97 4.89
N LEU A 19 23.54 -8.25 3.80
CA LEU A 19 24.88 -7.82 3.38
C LEU A 19 25.48 -6.78 4.33
N LYS A 20 24.63 -5.96 4.96
CA LYS A 20 25.06 -4.97 5.96
C LYS A 20 25.46 -5.63 7.28
N SER A 21 24.78 -6.72 7.67
CA SER A 21 24.92 -7.32 9.00
C SER A 21 26.00 -8.40 9.07
N VAL A 22 26.17 -9.21 8.02
CA VAL A 22 27.13 -10.33 8.03
C VAL A 22 27.83 -10.48 6.67
N PRO A 23 29.14 -10.79 6.64
CA PRO A 23 29.81 -11.16 5.40
C PRO A 23 29.25 -12.47 4.84
N GLN A 24 28.41 -12.40 3.82
CA GLN A 24 27.85 -13.59 3.17
C GLN A 24 27.62 -13.37 1.68
N LYS A 25 27.65 -14.48 0.92
CA LYS A 25 27.30 -14.49 -0.50
C LYS A 25 25.77 -14.51 -0.66
N VAL A 26 25.21 -13.47 -1.28
CA VAL A 26 23.78 -13.36 -1.60
C VAL A 26 23.57 -13.47 -3.10
N THR A 27 22.57 -14.24 -3.52
CA THR A 27 22.09 -14.28 -4.91
C THR A 27 20.60 -13.95 -4.96
N ILE A 28 20.23 -12.90 -5.69
CA ILE A 28 18.83 -12.54 -5.96
C ILE A 28 18.39 -13.22 -7.26
N ILE A 29 17.26 -13.93 -7.21
CA ILE A 29 16.62 -14.57 -8.36
C ILE A 29 15.32 -13.81 -8.63
N GLU A 30 15.25 -13.12 -9.76
CA GLU A 30 14.14 -12.25 -10.16
C GLU A 30 13.61 -12.66 -11.53
N SER A 31 12.30 -12.89 -11.61
CA SER A 31 11.64 -13.39 -12.82
C SER A 31 11.46 -12.32 -13.89
N SER A 32 11.43 -11.04 -13.54
CA SER A 32 11.38 -9.94 -14.51
C SER A 32 12.78 -9.45 -14.91
N ASN A 33 12.82 -8.49 -15.83
CA ASN A 33 14.05 -7.88 -16.33
C ASN A 33 14.59 -6.73 -15.45
N GLY A 34 13.96 -6.45 -14.31
CA GLY A 34 14.38 -5.33 -13.45
C GLY A 34 13.72 -5.32 -12.08
N PHE A 35 14.31 -4.58 -11.15
CA PHE A 35 13.84 -4.48 -9.77
C PHE A 35 12.52 -3.72 -9.61
N GLY A 36 11.84 -3.96 -8.49
CA GLY A 36 10.77 -3.09 -7.98
C GLY A 36 9.45 -3.79 -7.66
N GLY A 37 9.18 -4.95 -8.27
CA GLY A 37 7.88 -5.60 -8.13
C GLY A 37 6.74 -4.63 -8.50
N TRP A 38 5.83 -4.37 -7.56
CA TRP A 38 4.73 -3.42 -7.71
C TRP A 38 5.14 -1.94 -7.75
N ILE A 39 6.34 -1.59 -7.30
CA ILE A 39 6.84 -0.20 -7.31
C ILE A 39 7.37 0.11 -8.72
N ARG A 40 6.51 0.68 -9.57
CA ARG A 40 6.83 1.03 -10.96
C ARG A 40 6.28 2.39 -11.33
N SER A 41 7.09 3.16 -12.05
CA SER A 41 6.78 4.52 -12.49
C SER A 41 7.00 4.65 -14.00
N ILE A 42 6.09 5.30 -14.71
CA ILE A 42 6.20 5.63 -16.13
C ILE A 42 6.44 7.13 -16.23
N LYS A 43 7.61 7.51 -16.74
CA LYS A 43 8.00 8.92 -16.89
C LYS A 43 7.58 9.41 -18.27
N ASN A 44 7.02 10.61 -18.34
CA ASN A 44 6.79 11.32 -19.59
C ASN A 44 7.62 12.62 -19.59
N PRO A 45 8.93 12.53 -19.88
CA PRO A 45 9.85 13.66 -19.72
C PRO A 45 9.53 14.83 -20.66
N GLU A 46 9.00 14.56 -21.85
CA GLU A 46 8.60 15.58 -22.82
C GLU A 46 7.45 16.45 -22.29
N ASN A 47 6.54 15.84 -21.55
CA ASN A 47 5.35 16.51 -21.02
C ASN A 47 5.47 16.92 -19.55
N GLY A 48 6.52 16.46 -18.84
CA GLY A 48 6.82 16.90 -17.47
C GLY A 48 5.96 16.28 -16.37
N PHE A 49 5.32 15.14 -16.61
CA PHE A 49 4.57 14.37 -15.61
C PHE A 49 5.00 12.90 -15.55
N LEU A 50 4.55 12.18 -14.53
CA LEU A 50 4.74 10.73 -14.40
C LEU A 50 3.48 10.01 -13.93
N PHE A 51 3.40 8.72 -14.22
CA PHE A 51 2.37 7.82 -13.73
C PHE A 51 2.98 6.78 -12.79
N GLU A 52 2.38 6.60 -11.61
CA GLU A 52 2.72 5.49 -10.72
C GLU A 52 1.75 4.33 -10.96
N LYS A 53 2.31 3.15 -11.27
CA LYS A 53 1.52 1.94 -11.57
C LYS A 53 1.04 1.22 -10.31
N GLY A 54 1.56 1.58 -9.14
CA GLY A 54 1.23 0.95 -7.86
C GLY A 54 1.32 1.96 -6.70
N PRO A 55 2.22 1.77 -5.73
CA PRO A 55 2.43 2.72 -4.66
C PRO A 55 3.06 4.01 -5.20
N ARG A 56 2.66 5.14 -4.60
CA ARG A 56 3.04 6.49 -5.04
C ARG A 56 3.54 7.41 -3.94
N THR A 57 3.20 7.09 -2.70
CA THR A 57 3.58 7.87 -1.52
C THR A 57 3.82 6.95 -0.35
N VAL A 58 4.75 7.31 0.52
CA VAL A 58 5.12 6.56 1.73
C VAL A 58 4.86 7.42 2.96
N ARG A 59 4.40 6.81 4.07
CA ARG A 59 4.20 7.50 5.35
C ARG A 59 5.49 7.47 6.18
N PRO A 60 5.94 8.59 6.76
CA PRO A 60 7.15 8.62 7.59
C PRO A 60 6.91 8.23 9.04
N LYS A 61 5.65 7.99 9.45
CA LYS A 61 5.27 7.76 10.84
C LYS A 61 5.64 6.37 11.33
N GLY A 62 6.01 6.30 12.61
CA GLY A 62 6.35 5.05 13.30
C GLY A 62 7.76 4.55 12.96
N PRO A 63 8.22 3.49 13.67
CA PRO A 63 9.57 2.98 13.49
C PRO A 63 9.85 2.49 12.06
N GLN A 64 8.86 1.92 11.38
CA GLN A 64 8.99 1.45 10.00
C GLN A 64 9.15 2.62 9.01
N GLY A 65 8.38 3.70 9.20
CA GLY A 65 8.45 4.89 8.37
C GLY A 65 9.80 5.60 8.50
N LEU A 66 10.29 5.74 9.73
CA LEU A 66 11.62 6.31 10.00
C LEU A 66 12.75 5.41 9.48
N ASN A 67 12.62 4.09 9.59
CA ASN A 67 13.60 3.14 9.03
C ASN A 67 13.68 3.28 7.50
N THR A 68 12.53 3.47 6.84
CA THR A 68 12.48 3.71 5.40
C THR A 68 13.21 5.02 5.03
N LEU A 69 13.01 6.10 5.79
CA LEU A 69 13.74 7.36 5.57
C LEU A 69 15.25 7.19 5.79
N SER A 70 15.67 6.47 6.83
CA SER A 70 17.09 6.14 7.05
C SER A 70 17.68 5.40 5.85
N LEU A 71 16.93 4.46 5.26
CA LEU A 71 17.38 3.73 4.07
C LEU A 71 17.46 4.64 2.83
N ILE A 72 16.50 5.56 2.65
CA ILE A 72 16.55 6.56 1.57
C ILE A 72 17.76 7.47 1.70
N GLU A 73 18.12 7.84 2.92
CA GLU A 73 19.32 8.62 3.22
C GLU A 73 20.61 7.84 2.93
N GLU A 74 20.70 6.57 3.36
CA GLU A 74 21.84 5.69 3.04
C GLU A 74 22.03 5.47 1.53
N LEU A 75 20.95 5.53 0.75
CA LEU A 75 20.97 5.43 -0.71
C LEU A 75 21.30 6.75 -1.41
N ASN A 76 21.59 7.83 -0.67
CA ASN A 76 21.82 9.19 -1.18
C ASN A 76 20.66 9.71 -2.03
N LEU A 77 19.43 9.39 -1.64
CA LEU A 77 18.21 9.85 -2.31
C LEU A 77 17.51 11.01 -1.57
N SER A 78 18.10 11.53 -0.49
CA SER A 78 17.53 12.61 0.33
C SER A 78 17.11 13.85 -0.48
N ASP A 79 17.93 14.27 -1.44
CA ASP A 79 17.65 15.45 -2.29
C ASP A 79 16.54 15.22 -3.32
N LYS A 80 16.16 13.95 -3.53
CA LYS A 80 15.08 13.56 -4.43
C LYS A 80 13.74 13.45 -3.72
N VAL A 81 13.72 13.57 -2.39
CA VAL A 81 12.49 13.44 -1.60
C VAL A 81 11.60 14.66 -1.81
N ILE A 82 10.35 14.42 -2.20
CA ILE A 82 9.29 15.41 -2.23
C ILE A 82 8.36 15.14 -1.04
N PRO A 83 8.40 15.98 0.00
CA PRO A 83 7.52 15.83 1.14
C PRO A 83 6.19 16.55 0.95
N ILE A 84 5.14 15.97 1.53
CA ILE A 84 3.81 16.59 1.61
C ILE A 84 3.50 16.80 3.10
N PRO A 85 3.60 18.04 3.61
CA PRO A 85 3.37 18.33 5.02
C PRO A 85 1.89 18.18 5.40
N THR A 86 1.60 17.98 6.68
CA THR A 86 0.21 17.89 7.19
C THR A 86 -0.60 19.18 6.98
N SER A 87 0.08 20.31 6.77
CA SER A 87 -0.55 21.60 6.44
C SER A 87 -1.01 21.70 4.99
N HIS A 88 -0.52 20.81 4.10
CA HIS A 88 -0.88 20.85 2.69
C HIS A 88 -2.38 20.55 2.50
N PRO A 89 -3.10 21.24 1.58
CA PRO A 89 -4.53 20.99 1.34
C PRO A 89 -4.83 19.52 1.04
N THR A 90 -3.97 18.85 0.27
CA THR A 90 -4.13 17.42 0.00
C THR A 90 -3.96 16.55 1.24
N ALA A 91 -3.23 16.96 2.28
CA ALA A 91 -3.16 16.22 3.54
C ALA A 91 -4.39 16.43 4.43
N GLN A 92 -5.06 17.58 4.31
CA GLN A 92 -6.21 17.96 5.12
C GLN A 92 -7.54 17.49 4.53
N ASN A 93 -7.64 17.44 3.20
CA ASN A 93 -8.87 17.13 2.50
C ASN A 93 -8.86 15.66 2.05
N ARG A 94 -9.64 14.84 2.76
CA ARG A 94 -9.97 13.46 2.38
C ARG A 94 -11.43 13.44 1.94
N LEU A 95 -11.69 13.01 0.71
CA LEU A 95 -13.05 12.96 0.18
C LEU A 95 -13.61 11.55 0.20
N ILE A 96 -14.92 11.43 0.41
CA ILE A 96 -15.68 10.21 0.19
C ILE A 96 -16.75 10.50 -0.84
N TYR A 97 -16.87 9.65 -1.85
CA TYR A 97 -18.02 9.67 -2.75
C TYR A 97 -19.17 8.91 -2.12
N ALA A 98 -20.28 9.58 -1.84
CA ALA A 98 -21.47 8.95 -1.29
C ALA A 98 -22.74 9.68 -1.73
N ASN A 99 -23.84 8.96 -1.94
CA ASN A 99 -25.11 9.54 -2.38
C ASN A 99 -24.94 10.43 -3.64
N LYS A 100 -24.17 9.94 -4.63
CA LYS A 100 -23.87 10.62 -5.89
C LYS A 100 -23.11 11.96 -5.79
N LYS A 101 -22.44 12.24 -4.66
CA LYS A 101 -21.66 13.47 -4.44
C LYS A 101 -20.37 13.20 -3.67
N LEU A 102 -19.38 14.07 -3.87
CA LEU A 102 -18.15 14.09 -3.06
C LEU A 102 -18.39 14.88 -1.77
N HIS A 103 -18.03 14.26 -0.64
CA HIS A 103 -18.12 14.86 0.69
C HIS A 103 -16.73 14.91 1.32
N THR A 104 -16.40 16.04 1.95
CA THR A 104 -15.15 16.16 2.70
C THR A 104 -15.30 15.56 4.09
N LEU A 105 -14.43 14.63 4.44
CA LEU A 105 -14.38 14.07 5.78
C LEU A 105 -13.96 15.13 6.80
N PRO A 106 -14.52 15.09 8.03
CA PRO A 106 -14.09 15.95 9.13
C PRO A 106 -12.59 15.87 9.39
N SER A 107 -11.89 17.00 9.26
CA SER A 107 -10.44 17.13 9.48
C SER A 107 -10.09 17.82 10.79
N SER A 108 -11.08 18.34 11.53
CA SER A 108 -10.89 19.05 12.79
C SER A 108 -11.75 18.48 13.92
N PHE A 109 -11.32 18.68 15.16
CA PHE A 109 -12.10 18.25 16.33
C PHE A 109 -13.48 18.93 16.37
N TYR A 110 -13.55 20.22 16.05
CA TYR A 110 -14.81 20.97 16.05
C TYR A 110 -15.81 20.44 15.02
N SER A 111 -15.34 19.94 13.87
CA SER A 111 -16.22 19.31 12.87
C SER A 111 -16.90 18.02 13.36
N LEU A 112 -16.40 17.36 14.42
CA LEU A 112 -17.04 16.15 14.97
C LEU A 112 -18.38 16.44 15.68
N PHE A 113 -18.59 17.68 16.12
CA PHE A 113 -19.82 18.12 16.79
C PHE A 113 -20.91 18.56 15.82
N LYS A 114 -20.57 18.76 14.54
CA LYS A 114 -21.52 19.11 13.49
C LYS A 114 -21.93 17.85 12.72
N ILE A 115 -23.12 17.89 12.14
CA ILE A 115 -23.53 16.88 11.17
C ILE A 115 -22.72 17.14 9.90
N CYS A 116 -21.96 16.13 9.46
CA CYS A 116 -21.19 16.17 8.23
C CYS A 116 -21.69 15.06 7.32
N SER A 117 -22.20 15.42 6.14
CA SER A 117 -22.59 14.42 5.13
C SER A 117 -21.37 13.55 4.77
N PRO A 118 -21.53 12.24 4.52
CA PRO A 118 -22.79 11.47 4.41
C PRO A 118 -23.34 10.94 5.75
N PHE A 119 -22.80 11.35 6.90
CA PHE A 119 -23.27 10.91 8.21
C PHE A 119 -24.56 11.63 8.61
N SER A 120 -25.52 10.88 9.17
CA SER A 120 -26.82 11.43 9.60
C SER A 120 -26.76 12.11 10.97
N LYS A 121 -25.71 11.85 11.74
CA LYS A 121 -25.54 12.35 13.11
C LYS A 121 -24.13 12.92 13.33
N PRO A 122 -23.93 13.79 14.34
CA PRO A 122 -22.60 14.24 14.73
C PRO A 122 -21.70 13.06 15.12
N LEU A 123 -20.48 13.03 14.60
CA LEU A 123 -19.53 11.94 14.83
C LEU A 123 -19.11 11.82 16.30
N ILE A 124 -19.23 12.88 17.09
CA ILE A 124 -18.99 12.80 18.53
C ILE A 124 -19.90 11.78 19.24
N LEU A 125 -21.10 11.49 18.70
CA LEU A 125 -21.98 10.47 19.27
C LEU A 125 -21.42 9.05 19.12
N CYS A 126 -20.56 8.80 18.12
CA CYS A 126 -19.84 7.54 17.99
C CYS A 126 -18.89 7.31 19.17
N ALA A 127 -18.35 8.38 19.76
CA ALA A 127 -17.52 8.29 20.95
C ALA A 127 -18.32 7.85 22.19
N PHE A 128 -19.51 8.42 22.36
CA PHE A 128 -20.42 7.99 23.43
C PHE A 128 -20.86 6.53 23.26
N LYS A 129 -21.08 6.10 22.01
CA LYS A 129 -21.40 4.70 21.70
C LYS A 129 -20.27 3.76 22.12
N ASP A 130 -19.01 4.06 21.83
CA ASP A 130 -17.89 3.19 22.23
C ASP A 130 -17.77 3.06 23.76
N LEU A 131 -18.00 4.15 24.50
CA LEU A 131 -17.92 4.16 25.96
C LEU A 131 -19.03 3.34 26.65
N THR A 132 -20.21 3.25 26.01
CA THR A 132 -21.38 2.53 26.53
C THR A 132 -21.50 1.10 26.01
N THR A 133 -20.85 0.78 24.88
CA THR A 133 -20.89 -0.56 24.27
C THR A 133 -20.10 -1.56 25.14
N PRO A 134 -20.72 -2.69 25.56
CA PRO A 134 -20.03 -3.69 26.37
C PRO A 134 -18.90 -4.36 25.59
N LYS A 135 -17.84 -4.74 26.32
CA LYS A 135 -16.77 -5.58 25.80
C LYS A 135 -17.32 -6.96 25.44
N ILE A 136 -16.91 -7.47 24.28
CA ILE A 136 -17.10 -8.89 23.92
C ILE A 136 -15.70 -9.51 23.84
N ILE A 137 -15.47 -10.62 24.55
CA ILE A 137 -14.22 -11.36 24.46
C ILE A 137 -14.27 -12.17 23.16
N LYS A 138 -13.37 -11.89 22.23
CA LYS A 138 -13.23 -12.63 20.97
C LYS A 138 -11.78 -12.93 20.70
N ASN A 139 -11.54 -14.03 20.00
CA ASN A 139 -10.22 -14.30 19.45
C ASN A 139 -9.95 -13.49 18.19
N ASP A 140 -10.96 -13.20 17.38
CA ASP A 140 -10.87 -12.26 16.26
C ASP A 140 -12.28 -11.86 15.80
N GLU A 141 -12.36 -10.78 15.03
CA GLU A 141 -13.55 -10.44 14.25
C GLU A 141 -13.18 -9.55 13.06
N SER A 142 -14.09 -9.41 12.09
CA SER A 142 -13.85 -8.51 10.98
C SER A 142 -13.89 -7.04 11.41
N ILE A 143 -13.10 -6.21 10.72
CA ILE A 143 -13.02 -4.76 10.94
C ILE A 143 -14.40 -4.13 10.88
N TYR A 144 -15.23 -4.50 9.89
CA TYR A 144 -16.59 -3.98 9.75
C TYR A 144 -17.43 -4.31 10.99
N SER A 145 -17.43 -5.56 11.45
CA SER A 145 -18.25 -5.99 12.60
C SER A 145 -17.82 -5.30 13.90
N PHE A 146 -16.51 -5.16 14.10
CA PHE A 146 -15.94 -4.44 15.25
C PHE A 146 -16.43 -2.98 15.27
N VAL A 147 -16.31 -2.30 14.12
CA VAL A 147 -16.63 -0.88 14.00
C VAL A 147 -18.14 -0.64 14.06
N GLU A 148 -18.95 -1.46 13.39
CA GLU A 148 -20.41 -1.32 13.42
C GLU A 148 -20.94 -1.41 14.85
N ARG A 149 -20.47 -2.41 15.59
CA ARG A 149 -20.81 -2.61 17.00
C ARG A 149 -20.41 -1.41 17.85
N ARG A 150 -19.15 -0.96 17.76
CA ARG A 150 -18.61 0.07 18.67
C ARG A 150 -18.91 1.51 18.28
N PHE A 151 -18.81 1.82 16.99
CA PHE A 151 -18.90 3.19 16.48
C PHE A 151 -20.14 3.44 15.63
N GLY A 152 -20.80 2.38 15.15
CA GLY A 152 -22.07 2.47 14.41
C GLY A 152 -21.94 2.15 12.94
N LYS A 153 -23.09 1.84 12.34
CA LYS A 153 -23.19 1.35 10.97
C LYS A 153 -22.68 2.35 9.94
N GLU A 154 -22.96 3.64 10.09
CA GLU A 154 -22.51 4.66 9.12
C GLU A 154 -20.98 4.81 9.09
N ILE A 155 -20.31 4.66 10.23
CA ILE A 155 -18.84 4.66 10.29
C ILE A 155 -18.29 3.41 9.61
N ALA A 156 -18.91 2.26 9.84
CA ALA A 156 -18.53 1.01 9.19
C ALA A 156 -18.73 1.09 7.65
N ASP A 157 -19.90 1.56 7.20
CA ASP A 157 -20.28 1.68 5.78
C ASP A 157 -19.41 2.71 5.03
N TYR A 158 -19.36 3.96 5.51
CA TYR A 158 -18.76 5.05 4.75
C TYR A 158 -17.28 5.22 5.04
N ALA A 159 -16.87 5.30 6.32
CA ALA A 159 -15.48 5.63 6.66
C ALA A 159 -14.58 4.40 6.56
N ILE A 160 -14.89 3.36 7.31
CA ILE A 160 -13.99 2.22 7.49
C ILE A 160 -13.96 1.34 6.25
N SER A 161 -15.10 1.01 5.64
CA SER A 161 -15.09 0.22 4.40
C SER A 161 -14.32 0.92 3.28
N SER A 162 -14.49 2.24 3.10
CA SER A 162 -13.72 3.03 2.15
C SER A 162 -12.22 3.03 2.47
N MET A 163 -11.85 3.21 3.74
CA MET A 163 -10.45 3.19 4.18
C MET A 163 -9.78 1.85 3.87
N ILE A 164 -10.47 0.73 4.13
CA ILE A 164 -9.95 -0.61 3.83
C ILE A 164 -9.78 -0.83 2.32
N CYS A 165 -10.70 -0.33 1.50
CA CYS A 165 -10.52 -0.29 0.04
C CYS A 165 -9.26 0.52 -0.34
N GLY A 166 -9.06 1.68 0.28
CA GLY A 166 -7.89 2.53 0.02
C GLY A 166 -6.54 1.96 0.49
N ILE A 167 -6.52 1.07 1.50
CA ILE A 167 -5.29 0.47 2.04
C ILE A 167 -4.89 -0.80 1.29
N CYS A 168 -5.85 -1.69 1.05
CA CYS A 168 -5.57 -3.05 0.56
C CYS A 168 -6.55 -3.53 -0.53
N ALA A 169 -7.41 -2.64 -1.04
CA ALA A 169 -8.44 -2.97 -2.03
C ALA A 169 -9.37 -4.13 -1.59
N GLY A 170 -9.47 -4.37 -0.28
CA GLY A 170 -10.17 -5.50 0.31
C GLY A 170 -11.53 -5.14 0.91
N ASN A 171 -12.23 -6.18 1.38
CA ASN A 171 -13.53 -6.06 2.02
C ASN A 171 -13.37 -6.01 3.55
N ALA A 172 -13.82 -4.90 4.17
CA ALA A 172 -13.78 -4.74 5.63
C ALA A 172 -14.58 -5.80 6.40
N LYS A 173 -15.51 -6.50 5.73
CA LYS A 173 -16.29 -7.60 6.32
C LYS A 173 -15.50 -8.90 6.44
N GLU A 174 -14.38 -9.04 5.74
CA GLU A 174 -13.54 -10.25 5.74
C GLU A 174 -12.21 -10.03 6.46
N ILE A 175 -11.68 -8.80 6.42
CA ILE A 175 -10.37 -8.50 6.98
C ILE A 175 -10.44 -8.44 8.51
N SER A 176 -9.52 -9.18 9.14
CA SER A 176 -9.31 -9.23 10.60
C SER A 176 -8.99 -7.85 11.20
N VAL A 177 -9.68 -7.50 12.28
CA VAL A 177 -9.37 -6.31 13.07
C VAL A 177 -8.02 -6.44 13.78
N LYS A 178 -7.63 -7.65 14.20
CA LYS A 178 -6.31 -7.91 14.77
C LYS A 178 -5.18 -7.68 13.78
N PHE A 179 -5.42 -7.89 12.49
CA PHE A 179 -4.39 -7.74 11.47
C PHE A 179 -4.06 -6.26 11.18
N LEU A 180 -5.06 -5.43 10.88
CA LEU A 180 -4.82 -4.02 10.49
C LEU A 180 -5.05 -2.99 11.59
N MET A 181 -5.80 -3.33 12.64
CA MET A 181 -6.24 -2.39 13.69
C MET A 181 -5.99 -2.99 15.08
N SER A 182 -4.87 -3.71 15.23
CA SER A 182 -4.48 -4.45 16.45
C SER A 182 -4.56 -3.60 17.71
N GLU A 183 -4.06 -2.36 17.67
CA GLU A 183 -4.09 -1.46 18.83
C GLU A 183 -5.51 -1.16 19.31
N MET A 184 -6.44 -0.91 18.39
CA MET A 184 -7.85 -0.63 18.73
C MET A 184 -8.52 -1.86 19.31
N PHE A 185 -8.26 -3.04 18.74
CA PHE A 185 -8.74 -4.30 19.28
C PHE A 185 -8.21 -4.55 20.69
N GLU A 186 -6.90 -4.37 20.91
CA GLU A 186 -6.29 -4.52 22.22
C GLU A 186 -6.84 -3.55 23.25
N TRP A 187 -7.11 -2.29 22.87
CA TRP A 187 -7.71 -1.30 23.77
C TRP A 187 -9.11 -1.70 24.22
N GLU A 188 -9.96 -2.20 23.33
CA GLU A 188 -11.22 -2.83 23.73
C GLU A 188 -10.93 -3.97 24.72
N GLN A 189 -10.07 -4.91 24.34
CA GLN A 189 -9.91 -6.15 25.12
C GLN A 189 -9.34 -5.87 26.52
N LYS A 190 -8.46 -4.86 26.68
CA LYS A 190 -7.85 -4.48 27.95
C LYS A 190 -8.68 -3.50 28.78
N HIS A 191 -9.42 -2.58 28.14
CA HIS A 191 -10.05 -1.44 28.82
C HIS A 191 -11.57 -1.36 28.64
N GLY A 192 -12.16 -2.29 27.88
CA GLY A 192 -13.59 -2.37 27.58
C GLY A 192 -14.09 -1.35 26.55
N SER A 193 -13.27 -0.36 26.22
CA SER A 193 -13.55 0.69 25.22
C SER A 193 -12.26 1.10 24.53
N VAL A 194 -12.36 1.38 23.24
CA VAL A 194 -11.25 1.85 22.41
C VAL A 194 -10.79 3.23 22.88
N LEU A 195 -11.72 4.13 23.16
CA LEU A 195 -11.42 5.48 23.65
C LEU A 195 -10.74 5.47 25.01
N LYS A 196 -11.19 4.63 25.95
CA LYS A 196 -10.54 4.48 27.26
C LYS A 196 -9.09 4.04 27.10
N GLY A 197 -8.81 3.10 26.18
CA GLY A 197 -7.44 2.66 25.90
C GLY A 197 -6.59 3.71 25.21
N PHE A 198 -7.15 4.44 24.26
CA PHE A 198 -6.48 5.56 23.59
C PHE A 198 -6.02 6.62 24.59
N PHE A 199 -6.90 7.10 25.47
CA PHE A 199 -6.54 8.11 26.47
C PHE A 199 -5.47 7.58 27.44
N LYS A 200 -5.61 6.35 27.96
CA LYS A 200 -4.59 5.75 28.83
C LYS A 200 -3.22 5.66 28.15
N LYS A 201 -3.16 5.28 26.88
CA LYS A 201 -1.90 5.23 26.11
C LYS A 201 -1.31 6.62 25.91
N SER A 202 -2.15 7.61 25.61
CA SER A 202 -1.70 9.00 25.42
C SER A 202 -1.11 9.63 26.69
N PHE A 203 -1.49 9.13 27.88
CA PHE A 203 -0.91 9.54 29.17
C PHE A 203 0.27 8.66 29.62
N SER A 204 0.46 7.49 29.02
CA SER A 204 1.63 6.62 29.27
C SER A 204 2.74 6.95 28.29
N ASN A 205 3.83 7.54 28.75
CA ASN A 205 4.97 7.92 27.91
C ASN A 205 5.78 6.67 27.51
N PRO A 206 5.78 6.19 26.24
CA PRO A 206 6.53 4.99 25.88
C PRO A 206 7.97 5.39 25.57
N ASN A 207 8.87 5.22 26.54
CA ASN A 207 10.32 5.22 26.31
C ASN A 207 10.70 4.00 25.45
N ASN A 208 10.74 4.13 24.13
CA ASN A 208 11.24 3.06 23.26
C ASN A 208 12.66 3.38 22.76
N LYS A 209 13.63 2.57 23.18
CA LYS A 209 15.07 2.76 22.88
C LYS A 209 15.37 2.66 21.37
N MET A 210 14.64 1.81 20.64
CA MET A 210 14.74 1.70 19.17
C MET A 210 14.27 2.95 18.44
N LEU A 211 13.28 3.68 18.96
CA LEU A 211 12.83 4.93 18.32
C LEU A 211 13.97 5.95 18.29
N LYS A 212 14.79 6.03 19.35
CA LYS A 212 15.89 7.00 19.46
C LYS A 212 17.00 6.83 18.41
N GLU A 213 17.31 5.61 18.00
CA GLU A 213 18.33 5.35 16.98
C GLU A 213 17.82 5.67 15.57
N VAL A 214 16.57 5.31 15.27
CA VAL A 214 15.97 5.60 13.95
C VAL A 214 15.56 7.08 13.83
N GLU A 215 15.21 7.74 14.94
CA GLU A 215 15.05 9.19 15.07
C GLU A 215 16.34 9.97 14.78
N ASN A 216 17.52 9.32 14.77
CA ASN A 216 18.79 10.03 14.59
C ASN A 216 19.19 10.31 13.13
N SER A 217 18.48 9.76 12.15
CA SER A 217 18.68 10.08 10.73
C SER A 217 18.33 11.57 10.45
N PRO A 218 19.22 12.37 9.82
CA PRO A 218 18.90 13.74 9.42
C PRO A 218 17.60 13.86 8.63
N LEU A 219 17.32 12.92 7.71
CA LEU A 219 16.07 12.93 6.94
C LEU A 219 14.85 12.63 7.82
N GLY A 220 14.97 11.70 8.78
CA GLY A 220 13.92 11.43 9.76
C GLY A 220 13.62 12.64 10.65
N LYS A 221 14.65 13.34 11.12
CA LYS A 221 14.50 14.59 11.89
C LYS A 221 13.79 15.67 11.09
N ARG A 222 14.20 15.85 9.83
CA ARG A 222 13.54 16.79 8.91
C ARG A 222 12.06 16.46 8.74
N ALA A 223 11.72 15.18 8.53
CA ALA A 223 10.34 14.74 8.36
C ALA A 223 9.45 15.02 9.58
N LEU A 224 10.01 14.90 10.80
CA LEU A 224 9.31 15.24 12.03
C LEU A 224 9.14 16.76 12.21
N GLN A 225 10.20 17.54 11.96
CA GLN A 225 10.20 18.99 12.08
C GLN A 225 9.23 19.66 11.10
N GLU A 226 9.27 19.23 9.83
CA GLU A 226 8.39 19.72 8.76
C GLU A 226 7.00 19.05 8.78
N LYS A 227 6.73 18.15 9.74
CA LYS A 227 5.44 17.46 9.93
C LYS A 227 4.93 16.80 8.66
N TRP A 228 5.75 15.93 8.06
CA TRP A 228 5.37 15.23 6.83
C TRP A 228 4.18 14.28 7.06
N SER A 229 3.16 14.40 6.20
CA SER A 229 2.04 13.47 6.14
C SER A 229 2.42 12.23 5.35
N VAL A 230 2.97 12.46 4.16
CA VAL A 230 3.53 11.47 3.23
C VAL A 230 4.70 12.09 2.48
N TRP A 231 5.48 11.27 1.80
CA TRP A 231 6.53 11.71 0.88
C TRP A 231 6.62 10.79 -0.34
N THR A 232 7.26 11.26 -1.40
CA THR A 232 7.56 10.50 -2.62
C THR A 232 8.93 10.93 -3.17
N LEU A 233 9.32 10.41 -4.33
CA LEU A 233 10.58 10.76 -5.00
C LEU A 233 10.32 11.51 -6.32
N LYS A 234 11.15 12.51 -6.61
CA LYS A 234 11.00 13.44 -7.75
C LYS A 234 10.80 12.76 -9.10
N ASP A 235 11.61 11.74 -9.38
CA ASP A 235 11.57 10.97 -10.62
C ASP A 235 10.85 9.62 -10.40
N GLY A 236 9.83 9.59 -9.54
CA GLY A 236 8.98 8.42 -9.23
C GLY A 236 9.57 7.50 -8.15
N LEU A 237 8.68 6.77 -7.46
CA LEU A 237 9.06 5.85 -6.40
C LEU A 237 9.88 4.65 -6.89
N GLN A 238 9.81 4.31 -8.19
CA GLN A 238 10.64 3.24 -8.77
C GLN A 238 12.15 3.48 -8.60
N GLN A 239 12.58 4.73 -8.45
CA GLN A 239 13.98 5.05 -8.13
C GLN A 239 14.47 4.35 -6.86
N PHE A 240 13.59 4.14 -5.88
CA PHE A 240 13.95 3.52 -4.61
C PHE A 240 14.45 2.07 -4.79
N PRO A 241 13.64 1.12 -5.29
CA PRO A 241 14.11 -0.24 -5.53
C PRO A 241 15.24 -0.33 -6.56
N GLU A 242 15.27 0.55 -7.58
CA GLU A 242 16.37 0.56 -8.56
C GLU A 242 17.71 0.94 -7.94
N THR A 243 17.73 2.00 -7.11
CA THR A 243 18.95 2.46 -6.42
C THR A 243 19.38 1.44 -5.37
N LEU A 244 18.43 0.89 -4.61
CA LEU A 244 18.68 -0.16 -3.64
C LEU A 244 19.28 -1.41 -4.30
N GLY A 245 18.71 -1.87 -5.42
CA GLY A 245 19.24 -3.00 -6.18
C GLY A 245 20.66 -2.77 -6.69
N LYS A 246 20.95 -1.57 -7.23
CA LYS A 246 22.32 -1.19 -7.64
C LYS A 246 23.30 -1.20 -6.47
N GLU A 247 22.88 -0.69 -5.31
CA GLU A 247 23.71 -0.68 -4.09
C GLU A 247 24.00 -2.09 -3.59
N ILE A 248 23.01 -2.98 -3.62
CA ILE A 248 23.17 -4.40 -3.28
C ILE A 248 24.16 -5.09 -4.22
N GLN A 249 24.11 -4.80 -5.53
CA GLN A 249 25.07 -5.31 -6.50
C GLN A 249 26.49 -4.80 -6.24
N LYS A 250 26.65 -3.50 -5.92
CA LYS A 250 27.95 -2.91 -5.54
C LYS A 250 28.55 -3.59 -4.31
N ARG A 251 27.72 -4.06 -3.38
CA ARG A 251 28.12 -4.82 -2.19
C ARG A 251 28.43 -6.29 -2.47
N GLY A 252 28.41 -6.72 -3.73
CA GLY A 252 28.86 -8.05 -4.16
C GLY A 252 27.75 -9.09 -4.29
N ALA A 253 26.47 -8.71 -4.19
CA ALA A 253 25.38 -9.63 -4.47
C ALA A 253 25.31 -9.97 -5.96
N LYS A 254 25.07 -11.25 -6.26
CA LYS A 254 24.76 -11.69 -7.63
C LYS A 254 23.27 -11.51 -7.88
N VAL A 255 22.92 -11.09 -9.09
CA VAL A 255 21.52 -10.91 -9.49
C VAL A 255 21.29 -11.66 -10.79
N LYS A 256 20.24 -12.47 -10.81
CA LYS A 256 19.77 -13.20 -11.99
C LYS A 256 18.38 -12.67 -12.36
N PHE A 257 18.31 -11.85 -13.40
CA PHE A 257 17.07 -11.39 -14.00
C PHE A 257 16.53 -12.41 -15.01
N ASN A 258 15.25 -12.29 -15.37
CA ASN A 258 14.55 -13.24 -16.24
C ASN A 258 14.78 -14.69 -15.77
N SER A 259 14.79 -14.89 -14.45
CA SER A 259 15.10 -16.17 -13.82
C SER A 259 14.01 -16.48 -12.81
N MET A 260 13.18 -17.47 -13.13
CA MET A 260 12.08 -17.89 -12.28
C MET A 260 12.49 -19.13 -11.49
N CYS A 261 12.43 -19.05 -10.16
CA CYS A 261 12.49 -20.26 -9.34
C CYS A 261 11.18 -21.03 -9.53
N THR A 262 11.25 -22.29 -9.96
CA THR A 262 10.07 -23.14 -10.23
C THR A 262 9.89 -24.23 -9.17
N LYS A 263 10.95 -24.57 -8.43
CA LYS A 263 10.89 -25.54 -7.32
C LYS A 263 11.97 -25.28 -6.28
N LEU A 264 11.65 -25.55 -5.02
CA LEU A 264 12.60 -25.62 -3.90
C LEU A 264 12.71 -27.07 -3.42
N ASP A 265 13.93 -27.57 -3.35
CA ASP A 265 14.24 -28.91 -2.87
C ASP A 265 15.20 -28.84 -1.68
N PHE A 266 14.70 -29.11 -0.48
CA PHE A 266 15.43 -29.06 0.77
C PHE A 266 16.14 -30.40 1.04
N HIS A 267 17.45 -30.34 1.25
CA HIS A 267 18.31 -31.48 1.52
C HIS A 267 18.94 -31.35 2.92
N GLY A 268 18.37 -32.02 3.91
CA GLY A 268 18.87 -31.93 5.29
C GLY A 268 18.74 -30.52 5.89
N LYS A 269 19.65 -30.14 6.80
CA LYS A 269 19.51 -28.89 7.59
C LYS A 269 20.01 -27.62 6.91
N ASN A 270 21.05 -27.70 6.07
CA ASN A 270 21.78 -26.53 5.56
C ASN A 270 21.98 -26.58 4.04
N GLN A 271 21.07 -27.21 3.30
CA GLN A 271 21.17 -27.28 1.87
C GLN A 271 19.78 -27.22 1.24
N VAL A 272 19.66 -26.37 0.23
CA VAL A 272 18.45 -26.20 -0.57
C VAL A 272 18.84 -25.96 -2.01
N THR A 273 18.23 -26.72 -2.91
CA THR A 273 18.37 -26.56 -4.36
C THR A 273 17.20 -25.72 -4.86
N CYS A 274 17.50 -24.59 -5.48
CA CYS A 274 16.55 -23.80 -6.25
C CYS A 274 16.62 -24.26 -7.71
N VAL A 275 15.52 -24.78 -8.25
CA VAL A 275 15.37 -25.06 -9.69
C VAL A 275 14.98 -23.75 -10.35
N ILE A 276 15.82 -23.26 -11.26
CA ILE A 276 15.70 -21.94 -11.88
C ILE A 276 15.51 -22.10 -13.39
N ASP A 277 14.39 -21.63 -13.90
CA ASP A 277 14.12 -21.49 -15.33
C ASP A 277 14.57 -20.09 -15.78
N ASP A 278 15.43 -20.02 -16.80
CA ASP A 278 15.91 -18.76 -17.39
C ASP A 278 14.92 -18.11 -18.37
N GLN A 279 13.71 -18.67 -18.49
CA GLN A 279 12.63 -18.25 -19.39
C GLN A 279 13.02 -18.30 -20.87
N LYS A 280 14.15 -18.93 -21.20
CA LYS A 280 14.66 -19.19 -22.56
C LYS A 280 14.79 -20.69 -22.82
N GLY A 281 14.26 -21.52 -21.94
CA GLY A 281 14.22 -22.97 -22.07
C GLY A 281 15.38 -23.70 -21.38
N LEU A 282 16.25 -22.99 -20.64
CA LEU A 282 17.30 -23.62 -19.84
C LEU A 282 16.88 -23.68 -18.37
N THR A 283 16.91 -24.88 -17.81
CA THR A 283 16.73 -25.11 -16.37
C THR A 283 18.09 -25.32 -15.70
N LEU A 284 18.35 -24.57 -14.64
CA LEU A 284 19.58 -24.62 -13.86
C LEU A 284 19.27 -24.92 -12.39
N ASN A 285 20.13 -25.72 -11.75
CA ASN A 285 20.05 -25.96 -10.31
C ASN A 285 21.04 -25.05 -9.59
N GLY A 286 20.53 -24.19 -8.70
CA GLY A 286 21.33 -23.37 -7.80
C GLY A 286 21.32 -23.96 -6.39
N MET A 287 22.48 -24.30 -5.85
CA MET A 287 22.61 -24.82 -4.48
C MET A 287 22.91 -23.69 -3.49
N PHE A 288 22.16 -23.65 -2.39
CA PHE A 288 22.25 -22.64 -1.35
C PHE A 288 22.15 -23.28 0.04
N GLU A 289 22.53 -22.52 1.08
CA GLU A 289 22.39 -22.95 2.48
C GLU A 289 21.07 -22.43 3.08
N HIS A 290 20.65 -21.24 2.65
CA HIS A 290 19.43 -20.59 3.10
C HIS A 290 18.68 -19.96 1.91
N VAL A 291 17.36 -19.88 2.05
CA VAL A 291 16.47 -19.19 1.10
C VAL A 291 15.62 -18.19 1.87
N ILE A 292 15.62 -16.93 1.41
CA ILE A 292 14.60 -15.94 1.77
C ILE A 292 13.62 -15.85 0.61
N CYS A 293 12.39 -16.27 0.85
CA CYS A 293 11.33 -16.17 -0.15
C CYS A 293 10.53 -14.88 0.05
N SER A 294 10.55 -13.99 -0.95
CA SER A 294 9.76 -12.75 -0.95
C SER A 294 8.72 -12.71 -2.08
N LEU A 295 8.39 -13.88 -2.61
CA LEU A 295 7.37 -14.08 -3.64
C LEU A 295 5.96 -14.12 -3.02
N PRO A 296 4.89 -13.89 -3.81
CA PRO A 296 3.51 -14.04 -3.35
C PRO A 296 3.22 -15.44 -2.79
N ALA A 297 2.39 -15.53 -1.75
CA ALA A 297 2.14 -16.78 -1.04
C ALA A 297 1.67 -17.95 -1.94
N PRO A 298 0.77 -17.75 -2.93
CA PRO A 298 0.38 -18.83 -3.85
C PRO A 298 1.57 -19.33 -4.68
N THR A 299 2.47 -18.44 -5.10
CA THR A 299 3.70 -18.84 -5.78
C THR A 299 4.57 -19.70 -4.88
N VAL A 300 4.78 -19.27 -3.62
CA VAL A 300 5.57 -20.04 -2.64
C VAL A 300 4.97 -21.41 -2.38
N ALA A 301 3.64 -21.50 -2.29
CA ALA A 301 2.95 -22.77 -2.10
C ALA A 301 3.35 -23.80 -3.16
N HIS A 302 3.33 -23.41 -4.43
CA HIS A 302 3.75 -24.27 -5.53
C HIS A 302 5.24 -24.67 -5.47
N LEU A 303 6.12 -23.79 -4.98
CA LEU A 303 7.55 -24.10 -4.86
C LEU A 303 7.85 -25.19 -3.84
N VAL A 304 7.03 -25.31 -2.80
CA VAL A 304 7.26 -26.21 -1.65
C VAL A 304 6.31 -27.41 -1.61
N ALA A 305 5.35 -27.50 -2.54
CA ALA A 305 4.25 -28.46 -2.50
C ALA A 305 4.70 -29.92 -2.36
N ASP A 306 5.77 -30.31 -3.06
CA ASP A 306 6.27 -31.69 -3.08
C ASP A 306 6.80 -32.16 -1.72
N GLN A 307 7.48 -31.28 -0.97
CA GLN A 307 8.12 -31.62 0.31
C GLN A 307 7.33 -31.16 1.54
N HIS A 308 6.53 -30.11 1.38
CA HIS A 308 5.80 -29.46 2.46
C HIS A 308 4.33 -29.21 2.08
N PRO A 309 3.54 -30.25 1.81
CA PRO A 309 2.15 -30.12 1.33
C PRO A 309 1.23 -29.39 2.32
N THR A 310 1.44 -29.55 3.63
CA THR A 310 0.68 -28.83 4.66
C THR A 310 0.93 -27.32 4.58
N LEU A 311 2.19 -26.91 4.51
CA LEU A 311 2.58 -25.50 4.35
C LEU A 311 2.04 -24.93 3.03
N SER A 312 2.13 -25.70 1.94
CA SER A 312 1.56 -25.31 0.66
C SER A 312 0.06 -25.03 0.78
N LYS A 313 -0.69 -25.87 1.48
CA LYS A 313 -2.12 -25.66 1.70
C LYS A 313 -2.39 -24.38 2.49
N GLU A 314 -1.67 -24.15 3.59
CA GLU A 314 -1.81 -22.94 4.41
C GLU A 314 -1.48 -21.66 3.61
N LEU A 315 -0.45 -21.70 2.77
CA LEU A 315 -0.08 -20.57 1.91
C LEU A 315 -1.15 -20.26 0.85
N LEU A 316 -1.83 -21.27 0.31
CA LEU A 316 -2.94 -21.10 -0.64
C LEU A 316 -4.19 -20.50 0.01
N GLU A 317 -4.34 -20.58 1.33
CA GLU A 317 -5.44 -19.93 2.05
C GLU A 317 -5.27 -18.40 2.13
N ILE A 318 -4.06 -17.88 1.87
CA ILE A 318 -3.78 -16.44 1.81
C ILE A 318 -4.31 -15.87 0.50
N LYS A 319 -5.55 -15.36 0.55
CA LYS A 319 -6.23 -14.75 -0.60
C LYS A 319 -5.58 -13.41 -1.01
N HIS A 320 -5.58 -13.17 -2.31
CA HIS A 320 -5.13 -11.93 -2.94
C HIS A 320 -6.28 -11.34 -3.75
N VAL A 321 -6.17 -10.05 -4.08
CA VAL A 321 -7.17 -9.35 -4.90
C VAL A 321 -6.49 -8.73 -6.11
N THR A 322 -7.20 -8.67 -7.22
CA THR A 322 -6.73 -8.00 -8.43
C THR A 322 -7.15 -6.54 -8.44
N VAL A 323 -6.22 -5.64 -8.72
CA VAL A 323 -6.49 -4.20 -8.80
C VAL A 323 -6.17 -3.69 -10.20
N ALA A 324 -7.14 -3.06 -10.84
CA ALA A 324 -6.90 -2.28 -12.05
C ALA A 324 -6.51 -0.85 -11.67
N VAL A 325 -5.37 -0.41 -12.18
CA VAL A 325 -4.85 0.95 -12.04
C VAL A 325 -4.92 1.63 -13.40
N VAL A 326 -5.69 2.70 -13.49
CA VAL A 326 -5.79 3.51 -14.72
C VAL A 326 -5.26 4.89 -14.44
N ASN A 327 -4.10 5.21 -15.04
CA ASN A 327 -3.52 6.54 -15.00
C ASN A 327 -4.04 7.35 -16.17
N ILE A 328 -4.40 8.61 -15.90
CA ILE A 328 -5.04 9.50 -16.88
C ILE A 328 -4.40 10.88 -16.75
N ALA A 329 -4.00 11.49 -17.87
CA ALA A 329 -3.57 12.88 -17.92
C ALA A 329 -4.47 13.70 -18.85
N TYR A 330 -4.85 14.87 -18.37
CA TYR A 330 -5.57 15.89 -19.12
C TYR A 330 -4.77 17.19 -19.15
N ARG A 331 -4.68 17.82 -20.30
CA ARG A 331 -4.11 19.16 -20.42
C ARG A 331 -5.15 20.23 -20.13
N GLY A 332 -4.80 21.21 -19.30
CA GLY A 332 -5.59 22.42 -19.08
C GLY A 332 -6.84 22.27 -18.20
N ILE A 333 -7.10 21.08 -17.64
CA ILE A 333 -8.18 20.87 -16.69
C ILE A 333 -7.72 21.29 -15.29
N HIS A 334 -8.63 21.94 -14.55
CA HIS A 334 -8.44 22.25 -13.13
C HIS A 334 -9.48 21.49 -12.30
N LEU A 335 -9.02 20.74 -11.31
CA LEU A 335 -9.91 19.99 -10.43
C LEU A 335 -10.66 20.93 -9.49
N LYS A 336 -11.98 20.69 -9.32
CA LYS A 336 -12.84 21.46 -8.41
C LYS A 336 -12.42 21.34 -6.93
N HIS A 337 -11.72 20.26 -6.59
CA HIS A 337 -11.30 19.96 -5.22
C HIS A 337 -9.78 19.85 -5.14
N ASN A 338 -9.17 20.65 -4.27
CA ASN A 338 -7.77 20.48 -3.88
C ASN A 338 -7.69 19.47 -2.72
N ALA A 339 -7.55 18.19 -3.06
CA ALA A 339 -7.56 17.06 -2.14
C ALA A 339 -6.56 15.98 -2.58
N PHE A 340 -6.25 15.02 -1.70
CA PHE A 340 -5.47 13.85 -2.11
C PHE A 340 -6.18 13.03 -3.19
N GLY A 341 -7.51 13.07 -3.18
CA GLY A 341 -8.38 12.22 -3.96
C GLY A 341 -9.65 11.90 -3.18
N PHE A 342 -10.40 10.91 -3.67
CA PHE A 342 -11.57 10.38 -2.99
C PHE A 342 -11.55 8.86 -2.93
N LEU A 343 -12.30 8.31 -1.97
CA LEU A 343 -12.62 6.90 -1.89
C LEU A 343 -14.12 6.71 -2.11
N ALA A 344 -14.49 5.61 -2.74
CA ALA A 344 -15.88 5.20 -2.90
C ALA A 344 -16.15 3.99 -1.98
N PRO A 345 -17.13 4.08 -1.06
CA PRO A 345 -17.50 2.96 -0.23
C PRO A 345 -18.15 1.87 -1.08
N PRO A 346 -17.92 0.57 -0.78
CA PRO A 346 -18.53 -0.54 -1.51
C PRO A 346 -20.07 -0.50 -1.58
N LYS A 347 -20.70 0.17 -0.61
CA LYS A 347 -22.16 0.37 -0.56
C LYS A 347 -22.68 1.18 -1.75
N GLU A 348 -21.86 2.04 -2.37
CA GLU A 348 -22.23 2.80 -3.56
C GLU A 348 -22.24 1.92 -4.83
N LYS A 349 -21.75 0.67 -4.75
CA LYS A 349 -21.74 -0.33 -5.83
C LYS A 349 -21.08 0.20 -7.11
N LEU A 350 -19.88 0.75 -6.94
CA LEU A 350 -19.07 1.26 -8.04
C LEU A 350 -17.87 0.33 -8.28
N PRO A 351 -17.43 0.19 -9.55
CA PRO A 351 -16.18 -0.51 -9.87
C PRO A 351 -14.95 0.23 -9.37
N VAL A 352 -15.07 1.55 -9.12
CA VAL A 352 -14.01 2.41 -8.59
C VAL A 352 -13.93 2.29 -7.07
N LEU A 353 -12.74 2.00 -6.56
CA LEU A 353 -12.38 2.04 -5.15
C LEU A 353 -12.04 3.47 -4.70
N GLY A 354 -11.42 4.24 -5.60
CA GLY A 354 -11.09 5.64 -5.40
C GLY A 354 -10.30 6.23 -6.56
N VAL A 355 -10.17 7.54 -6.57
CA VAL A 355 -9.34 8.28 -7.52
C VAL A 355 -8.38 9.17 -6.75
N ILE A 356 -7.11 9.10 -7.11
CA ILE A 356 -6.05 9.92 -6.55
C ILE A 356 -5.80 11.10 -7.50
N PHE A 357 -5.69 12.29 -6.92
CA PHE A 357 -5.41 13.52 -7.66
C PHE A 357 -3.91 13.77 -7.60
N ASP A 358 -3.15 13.06 -8.44
CA ASP A 358 -1.69 13.07 -8.39
C ASP A 358 -1.14 14.49 -8.62
N SER A 359 -1.76 15.27 -9.53
CA SER A 359 -1.40 16.67 -9.78
C SER A 359 -1.73 17.63 -8.63
N CYS A 360 -2.56 17.23 -7.66
CA CYS A 360 -2.74 18.01 -6.43
C CYS A 360 -1.60 17.76 -5.43
N ASN A 361 -0.94 16.60 -5.50
CA ASN A 361 0.17 16.23 -4.61
C ASN A 361 1.53 16.65 -5.17
N LEU A 362 1.67 16.62 -6.50
CA LEU A 362 2.87 16.95 -7.23
C LEU A 362 2.54 17.98 -8.31
N ASP A 363 3.33 19.03 -8.40
CA ASP A 363 3.13 20.06 -9.41
C ASP A 363 3.58 19.54 -10.79
N TYR A 364 2.59 19.28 -11.65
CA TYR A 364 2.77 18.90 -13.04
C TYR A 364 2.39 20.04 -14.01
N LYS A 365 2.47 21.30 -13.56
CA LYS A 365 2.19 22.50 -14.36
C LYS A 365 0.78 22.46 -14.97
N GLU A 366 0.67 22.40 -16.30
CA GLU A 366 -0.61 22.41 -17.02
C GLU A 366 -1.37 21.07 -17.00
N TRP A 367 -0.78 20.01 -16.43
CA TRP A 367 -1.34 18.66 -16.47
C TRP A 367 -2.14 18.33 -15.20
N THR A 368 -3.39 17.94 -15.40
CA THR A 368 -4.15 17.22 -14.38
C THR A 368 -3.90 15.73 -14.54
N VAL A 369 -3.25 15.13 -13.55
CA VAL A 369 -2.94 13.69 -13.51
C VAL A 369 -3.79 13.03 -12.45
N LEU A 370 -4.52 12.01 -12.87
CA LEU A 370 -5.39 11.20 -12.03
C LEU A 370 -4.94 9.74 -12.07
N THR A 371 -5.17 9.04 -10.97
CA THR A 371 -5.10 7.58 -10.97
C THR A 371 -6.36 6.98 -10.38
N VAL A 372 -7.05 6.20 -11.18
CA VAL A 372 -8.27 5.47 -10.82
C VAL A 372 -7.88 4.07 -10.38
N MET A 373 -8.27 3.71 -9.15
CA MET A 373 -8.10 2.37 -8.60
C MET A 373 -9.45 1.64 -8.67
N MET A 374 -9.49 0.46 -9.28
CA MET A 374 -10.73 -0.28 -9.52
C MET A 374 -10.61 -1.77 -9.19
N GLY A 375 -11.77 -2.38 -8.93
CA GLY A 375 -11.89 -3.80 -8.66
C GLY A 375 -11.56 -4.14 -7.21
N GLY A 376 -10.35 -4.65 -6.95
CA GLY A 376 -10.00 -5.19 -5.65
C GLY A 376 -10.76 -6.48 -5.38
N HIS A 377 -11.33 -6.61 -4.19
CA HIS A 377 -12.18 -7.76 -3.83
C HIS A 377 -13.32 -8.00 -4.83
N TRP A 378 -13.81 -6.94 -5.50
CA TRP A 378 -14.92 -7.00 -6.45
C TRP A 378 -14.46 -7.05 -7.92
N TYR A 379 -13.18 -7.30 -8.20
CA TYR A 379 -12.66 -7.24 -9.57
C TYR A 379 -13.41 -8.18 -10.53
N GLU A 380 -13.55 -9.46 -10.17
CA GLU A 380 -14.27 -10.43 -11.01
C GLU A 380 -15.76 -10.11 -11.15
N GLU A 381 -16.39 -9.52 -10.12
CA GLU A 381 -17.80 -9.10 -10.17
C GLU A 381 -18.02 -8.00 -11.22
N TYR A 382 -17.12 -7.03 -11.30
CA TYR A 382 -17.29 -5.88 -12.21
C TYR A 382 -16.72 -6.11 -13.61
N PHE A 383 -15.64 -6.87 -13.74
CA PHE A 383 -14.91 -7.00 -15.01
C PHE A 383 -14.87 -8.43 -15.57
N GLY A 384 -15.14 -9.44 -14.74
CA GLY A 384 -14.96 -10.84 -15.10
C GLY A 384 -13.50 -11.25 -15.27
N GLN A 385 -13.28 -12.54 -15.59
CA GLN A 385 -11.93 -13.12 -15.71
C GLN A 385 -11.22 -12.75 -17.03
N SER A 386 -11.97 -12.33 -18.04
CA SER A 386 -11.47 -12.01 -19.39
C SER A 386 -11.47 -10.50 -19.69
N ALA A 387 -11.42 -9.68 -18.64
CA ALA A 387 -11.36 -8.23 -18.76
C ALA A 387 -10.16 -7.78 -19.59
N THR A 388 -10.39 -6.89 -20.56
CA THR A 388 -9.32 -6.28 -21.37
C THR A 388 -8.94 -4.91 -20.82
N GLU A 389 -7.74 -4.43 -21.15
CA GLU A 389 -7.32 -3.08 -20.79
C GLU A 389 -8.28 -2.00 -21.32
N ASP A 390 -8.86 -2.20 -22.51
CA ASP A 390 -9.84 -1.29 -23.10
C ASP A 390 -11.13 -1.20 -22.26
N THR A 391 -11.71 -2.35 -21.87
CA THR A 391 -12.93 -2.35 -21.04
C THR A 391 -12.72 -1.69 -19.68
N ILE A 392 -11.53 -1.87 -19.11
CA ILE A 392 -11.11 -1.22 -17.86
C ILE A 392 -10.96 0.28 -18.08
N LEU A 393 -10.29 0.70 -19.16
CA LEU A 393 -10.11 2.12 -19.48
C LEU A 393 -11.45 2.82 -19.68
N GLU A 394 -12.35 2.26 -20.49
CA GLU A 394 -13.68 2.83 -20.75
C GLU A 394 -14.49 2.99 -19.46
N THR A 395 -14.43 1.99 -18.57
CA THR A 395 -15.08 2.05 -17.25
C THR A 395 -14.50 3.18 -16.41
N ALA A 396 -13.16 3.29 -16.32
CA ALA A 396 -12.51 4.35 -15.57
C ALA A 396 -12.89 5.75 -16.10
N LEU A 397 -12.90 5.94 -17.42
CA LEU A 397 -13.27 7.21 -18.04
C LEU A 397 -14.74 7.57 -17.79
N ARG A 398 -15.65 6.59 -17.84
CA ARG A 398 -17.07 6.80 -17.51
C ARG A 398 -17.25 7.24 -16.06
N GLU A 399 -16.60 6.56 -15.12
CA GLU A 399 -16.73 6.90 -13.69
C GLU A 399 -16.07 8.25 -13.38
N VAL A 400 -14.89 8.55 -13.94
CA VAL A 400 -14.25 9.87 -13.81
C VAL A 400 -15.13 10.98 -14.38
N SER A 401 -15.70 10.77 -15.57
CA SER A 401 -16.62 11.73 -16.20
C SER A 401 -17.88 11.96 -15.36
N THR A 402 -18.38 10.92 -14.70
CA THR A 402 -19.60 11.00 -13.87
C THR A 402 -19.32 11.66 -12.51
N ILE A 403 -18.24 11.28 -11.85
CA ILE A 403 -17.93 11.70 -10.47
C ILE A 403 -17.23 13.06 -10.43
N LEU A 404 -16.28 13.30 -11.34
CA LEU A 404 -15.46 14.52 -11.36
C LEU A 404 -15.96 15.56 -12.38
N ASP A 405 -16.97 15.21 -13.18
CA ASP A 405 -17.54 16.11 -14.20
C ASP A 405 -16.50 16.54 -15.25
N ILE A 406 -15.60 15.63 -15.62
CA ILE A 406 -14.58 15.83 -16.65
C ILE A 406 -15.07 15.16 -17.95
N LYS A 407 -15.52 15.98 -18.91
CA LYS A 407 -16.06 15.49 -20.20
C LYS A 407 -15.03 15.44 -21.34
N GLN A 408 -13.88 16.09 -21.15
CA GLN A 408 -12.77 16.08 -22.11
C GLN A 408 -12.22 14.66 -22.26
N ARG A 409 -11.73 14.32 -23.45
CA ARG A 409 -10.96 13.09 -23.65
C ARG A 409 -9.54 13.26 -23.10
N PRO A 410 -8.97 12.25 -22.45
CA PRO A 410 -7.60 12.35 -21.94
C PRO A 410 -6.59 12.40 -23.07
N ASP A 411 -5.49 13.12 -22.83
CA ASP A 411 -4.36 13.21 -23.75
C ASP A 411 -3.46 11.97 -23.63
N PHE A 412 -3.32 11.45 -22.41
CA PHE A 412 -2.55 10.24 -22.14
C PHE A 412 -3.27 9.33 -21.16
N THR A 413 -3.17 8.02 -21.41
CA THR A 413 -3.74 6.98 -20.57
C THR A 413 -2.78 5.82 -20.43
N HIS A 414 -2.79 5.16 -19.27
CA HIS A 414 -2.10 3.89 -19.08
C HIS A 414 -2.94 2.98 -18.19
N VAL A 415 -3.04 1.70 -18.55
CA VAL A 415 -3.77 0.69 -17.78
C VAL A 415 -2.77 -0.32 -17.23
N SER A 416 -2.98 -0.76 -15.99
CA SER A 416 -2.20 -1.81 -15.36
C SER A 416 -3.12 -2.70 -14.52
N ILE A 417 -3.10 -4.00 -14.80
CA ILE A 417 -3.83 -5.00 -14.04
C ILE A 417 -2.84 -5.68 -13.09
N LEU A 418 -2.94 -5.36 -11.80
CA LEU A 418 -2.08 -5.90 -10.76
C LEU A 418 -2.77 -7.14 -10.18
N LYS A 419 -2.22 -8.33 -10.45
CA LYS A 419 -2.77 -9.62 -10.03
C LYS A 419 -2.16 -10.15 -8.74
#